data_AF-A0A250IBI4-F1
#
_entry.id   AF-A0A250IBI4-F1
#
_cell.length_a   1.000
_cell.length_b   1.000
_cell.length_c   1.000
_cell.angle_alpha   90.00
_cell.angle_beta   90.00
_cell.angle_gamma   90.00
#
_symmetry.space_group_name_H-M   'P 1'
#
loop_
_entity.id
_entity.type
_entity.pdbx_description
1 polymer ?
#
loop_
_entity_poly.entity_id
_entity_poly.type
_entity_poly.pdbx_seq_one_letter_code
_entity_poly.pdbx_strand_id
1 'polypeptide(L)'
;MRELTLDMASRLPFASGHAGLALDIAPEYMDRPEALRALITRHPGFDLRNATIRDFMSAQVDGVHWLNFLGQPVLGTLNGAAGLRARLQSPSTSVQELAGERALVTLGPRPEAGDLLSGQTLPEYRELAQVLEPSMEPFDPSFLSCIEPADNEDVLLRWWRRFLD
;
A
#
# COMPACT_ATOMS: atom_id res chain seq x y z
N MET A 1 13.21 -2.45 11.63
CA MET A 1 11.97 -1.85 11.09
C MET A 1 10.74 -2.65 11.48
N ARG A 2 10.56 -3.90 11.00
CA ARG A 2 9.38 -4.73 11.33
C ARG A 2 9.07 -4.82 12.83
N GLU A 3 10.08 -5.01 13.68
CA GLU A 3 9.93 -5.07 15.13
C GLU A 3 9.37 -3.76 15.71
N LEU A 4 9.88 -2.61 15.27
CA LEU A 4 9.38 -1.29 15.69
C LEU A 4 7.91 -1.12 15.31
N THR A 5 7.52 -1.49 14.09
CA THR A 5 6.14 -1.35 13.62
C THR A 5 5.18 -2.27 14.38
N LEU A 6 5.63 -3.47 14.74
CA LEU A 6 4.86 -4.38 15.59
C LEU A 6 4.68 -3.82 17.01
N ASP A 7 5.72 -3.23 17.60
CA ASP A 7 5.61 -2.57 18.90
C ASP A 7 4.61 -1.41 18.84
N MET A 8 4.68 -0.57 17.80
CA MET A 8 3.70 0.49 17.57
C MET A 8 2.27 -0.05 17.41
N ALA A 9 2.07 -1.07 16.57
CA ALA A 9 0.76 -1.70 16.35
C ALA A 9 0.17 -2.31 17.63
N SER A 10 1.01 -2.76 18.56
CA SER A 10 0.56 -3.28 19.86
C SER A 10 -0.03 -2.18 20.77
N ARG A 11 0.36 -0.92 20.54
CA ARG A 11 0.03 0.23 21.41
C ARG A 11 -1.02 1.15 20.81
N LEU A 12 -1.13 1.19 19.48
CA LEU A 12 -2.03 2.09 18.77
C LEU A 12 -3.35 1.41 18.39
N PRO A 13 -4.50 2.08 18.58
CA PRO A 13 -5.72 1.68 17.89
C PRO A 13 -5.56 2.00 16.40
N PHE A 14 -5.89 1.04 15.53
CA PHE A 14 -5.88 1.25 14.09
C PHE A 14 -6.97 0.39 13.42
N ALA A 15 -7.55 0.93 12.35
CA ALA A 15 -8.39 0.18 11.41
C ALA A 15 -7.55 -0.37 10.25
N SER A 16 -6.59 0.43 9.77
CA SER A 16 -5.62 0.06 8.75
C SER A 16 -4.29 0.79 9.00
N GLY A 17 -3.23 0.34 8.34
CA GLY A 17 -1.93 1.01 8.32
C GLY A 17 -0.90 0.20 7.56
N HIS A 18 0.28 0.76 7.31
CA HIS A 18 1.30 0.08 6.51
C HIS A 18 2.73 0.48 6.86
N ALA A 19 3.67 -0.28 6.30
CA ALA A 19 5.05 0.17 6.15
C ALA A 19 5.66 -0.41 4.87
N GLY A 20 6.54 0.36 4.23
CA GLY A 20 7.15 -0.01 2.96
C GLY A 20 8.20 0.99 2.52
N LEU A 21 8.50 0.98 1.22
CA LEU A 21 9.30 2.03 0.62
C LEU A 21 8.40 3.23 0.33
N ALA A 22 8.88 4.42 0.67
CA ALA A 22 8.23 5.68 0.29
C ALA A 22 9.24 6.53 -0.48
N LEU A 23 8.75 7.30 -1.44
CA LEU A 23 9.55 8.31 -2.14
C LEU A 23 9.42 9.64 -1.41
N ASP A 24 10.52 10.06 -0.79
CA ASP A 24 10.69 11.42 -0.32
C ASP A 24 11.25 12.27 -1.47
N ILE A 25 10.48 13.26 -1.91
CA ILE A 25 10.79 14.08 -3.08
C ILE A 25 11.25 15.43 -2.57
N ALA A 26 12.55 15.73 -2.74
CA ALA A 26 13.06 17.03 -2.35
C ALA A 26 12.39 18.15 -3.19
N PRO A 27 12.14 19.34 -2.60
CA PRO A 27 11.42 20.43 -3.27
C PRO A 27 11.94 20.79 -4.66
N GLU A 28 13.25 20.73 -4.87
CA GLU A 28 13.92 20.99 -6.16
C GLU A 28 13.57 20.01 -7.29
N TYR A 29 13.01 18.85 -6.97
CA TYR A 29 12.55 17.84 -7.94
C TYR A 29 11.03 17.87 -8.16
N MET A 30 10.28 18.67 -7.39
CA MET A 30 8.83 18.82 -7.54
C MET A 30 8.46 19.42 -8.90
N ASP A 31 9.33 20.26 -9.46
CA ASP A 31 9.19 20.84 -10.80
C ASP A 31 9.53 19.85 -11.94
N ARG A 32 9.76 18.56 -11.64
CA ARG A 32 10.09 17.50 -12.61
C ARG A 32 9.07 16.35 -12.62
N PRO A 33 7.79 16.63 -12.91
CA PRO A 33 6.73 15.65 -12.76
C PRO A 33 6.86 14.46 -13.75
N GLU A 34 7.51 14.64 -14.90
CA GLU A 34 7.79 13.55 -15.85
C GLU A 34 8.73 12.48 -15.29
N ALA A 35 9.82 12.89 -14.64
CA ALA A 35 10.80 11.97 -14.07
C ALA A 35 10.18 11.16 -12.93
N LEU A 36 9.36 11.81 -12.10
CA LEU A 36 8.60 11.16 -11.03
C LEU A 36 7.60 10.15 -11.62
N ARG A 37 6.82 10.54 -12.64
CA ARG A 37 5.89 9.63 -13.32
C ARG A 37 6.59 8.40 -13.88
N ALA A 38 7.74 8.57 -14.54
CA ALA A 38 8.52 7.45 -15.07
C ALA A 38 9.01 6.51 -13.96
N LEU A 39 9.40 7.06 -12.80
CA LEU A 39 9.85 6.28 -11.65
C LEU A 39 8.71 5.44 -11.05
N ILE A 40 7.56 6.05 -10.80
CA ILE A 40 6.45 5.40 -10.07
C ILE A 40 5.70 4.38 -10.92
N THR A 41 5.69 4.58 -12.25
CA THR A 41 5.12 3.61 -13.19
C THR A 41 6.04 2.42 -13.39
N ARG A 42 7.35 2.59 -13.24
CA ARG A 42 8.33 1.50 -13.32
C ARG A 42 8.44 0.71 -12.01
N HIS A 43 8.37 1.39 -10.86
CA HIS A 43 8.64 0.82 -9.54
C HIS A 43 7.40 0.94 -8.62
N PRO A 44 6.42 0.04 -8.77
CA PRO A 44 5.11 0.16 -8.09
C PRO A 44 5.18 -0.09 -6.57
N GLY A 45 6.29 -0.61 -6.04
CA GLY A 45 6.47 -0.84 -4.61
C GLY A 45 6.77 0.44 -3.80
N PHE A 46 6.99 1.57 -4.46
CA PHE A 46 7.11 2.86 -3.78
C PHE A 46 5.74 3.48 -3.51
N ASP A 47 5.55 3.90 -2.27
CA ASP A 47 4.47 4.79 -1.87
C ASP A 47 4.83 6.26 -2.18
N LEU A 48 3.82 7.03 -2.59
CA LEU A 48 3.91 8.46 -2.87
C LEU A 48 3.11 9.30 -1.89
N ARG A 49 2.31 8.66 -1.02
CA ARG A 49 1.51 9.38 -0.06
C ARG A 49 2.40 10.11 0.93
N ASN A 50 2.22 11.42 0.98
CA ASN A 50 2.80 12.24 2.02
C ASN A 50 1.97 12.02 3.29
N ALA A 51 2.55 11.39 4.31
CA ALA A 51 1.90 11.21 5.61
C ALA A 51 1.73 12.58 6.31
N THR A 52 0.60 13.25 6.07
CA THR A 52 0.31 14.57 6.67
C THR A 52 -0.74 14.46 7.77
N ILE A 53 -0.78 15.45 8.66
CA ILE A 53 -1.79 15.54 9.75
C ILE A 53 -3.23 15.61 9.21
N ARG A 54 -3.42 15.86 7.90
CA ARG A 54 -4.73 15.91 7.24
C ARG A 54 -5.12 14.60 6.57
N ASP A 55 -4.30 13.55 6.65
CA ASP A 55 -4.71 12.23 6.19
C ASP A 55 -5.80 11.71 7.12
N PHE A 56 -7.03 11.82 6.64
CA PHE A 56 -8.15 11.11 7.22
C PHE A 56 -7.93 9.63 6.91
N MET A 57 -7.21 8.94 7.80
CA MET A 57 -7.11 7.49 7.77
C MET A 57 -8.52 6.94 7.92
N SER A 58 -9.09 6.54 6.78
CA SER A 58 -10.39 5.91 6.74
C SER A 58 -10.26 4.49 7.31
N ALA A 59 -11.38 3.79 7.42
CA ALA A 59 -11.34 2.36 7.75
C ALA A 59 -10.98 1.47 6.54
N GLN A 60 -10.65 2.08 5.39
CA GLN A 60 -10.23 1.43 4.16
C GLN A 60 -8.70 1.37 4.07
N VAL A 61 -8.20 0.70 3.03
CA VAL A 61 -6.76 0.60 2.77
C VAL A 61 -6.36 1.49 1.59
N ASP A 62 -5.23 2.17 1.71
CA ASP A 62 -4.77 3.11 0.69
C ASP A 62 -4.02 2.49 -0.48
N GLY A 63 -3.71 1.21 -0.36
CA GLY A 63 -2.98 0.43 -1.33
C GLY A 63 -2.39 -0.80 -0.67
N VAL A 64 -1.42 -1.40 -1.36
CA VAL A 64 -0.66 -2.55 -0.87
C VAL A 64 0.80 -2.17 -0.74
N HIS A 65 1.37 -2.52 0.41
CA HIS A 65 2.73 -2.21 0.81
C HIS A 65 3.43 -3.47 1.31
N TRP A 66 4.68 -3.34 1.75
CA TRP A 66 5.43 -4.49 2.28
C TRP A 66 4.78 -5.10 3.53
N LEU A 67 4.45 -4.25 4.51
CA LEU A 67 3.72 -4.61 5.72
C LEU A 67 2.35 -3.94 5.67
N ASN A 68 1.28 -4.71 5.85
CA ASN A 68 -0.10 -4.22 5.82
C ASN A 68 -0.81 -4.62 7.12
N PHE A 69 -1.16 -3.63 7.92
CA PHE A 69 -1.91 -3.78 9.16
C PHE A 69 -3.39 -3.63 8.85
N LEU A 70 -4.15 -4.68 9.16
CA LEU A 70 -5.57 -4.77 8.84
C LEU A 70 -6.35 -5.01 10.13
N GLY A 71 -7.40 -4.23 10.34
CA GLY A 71 -8.37 -4.39 11.42
C GLY A 71 -9.79 -4.41 10.86
N GLN A 72 -10.77 -4.14 11.71
CA GLN A 72 -12.16 -3.95 11.28
C GLN A 72 -12.32 -2.59 10.57
N PRO A 73 -13.18 -2.50 9.54
CA PRO A 73 -14.07 -3.53 9.02
C PRO A 73 -13.43 -4.45 7.95
N VAL A 74 -12.22 -4.13 7.47
CA VAL A 74 -11.56 -4.86 6.37
C VAL A 74 -11.44 -6.35 6.65
N LEU A 75 -11.01 -6.74 7.84
CA LEU A 75 -10.94 -8.16 8.20
C LEU A 75 -12.32 -8.82 8.31
N GLY A 76 -13.36 -8.08 8.70
CA GLY A 76 -14.73 -8.57 8.76
C GLY A 76 -15.23 -9.05 7.40
N THR A 77 -14.96 -8.30 6.31
CA THR A 77 -15.34 -8.68 4.95
C THR A 77 -14.60 -9.93 4.44
N LEU A 78 -13.46 -10.24 5.08
CA LEU A 78 -12.59 -11.35 4.71
C LEU A 78 -12.76 -12.58 5.62
N ASN A 79 -13.74 -12.61 6.53
CA ASN A 79 -13.90 -13.65 7.55
C ASN A 79 -12.67 -13.75 8.48
N GLY A 80 -12.14 -12.61 8.89
CA GLY A 80 -11.00 -12.48 9.78
C GLY A 80 -9.67 -12.87 9.14
N ALA A 81 -8.64 -13.00 9.99
CA ALA A 81 -7.29 -13.36 9.54
C ALA A 81 -7.21 -14.74 8.89
N ALA A 82 -8.02 -15.71 9.36
CA ALA A 82 -8.08 -17.05 8.78
C ALA A 82 -8.64 -17.03 7.36
N GLY A 83 -9.73 -16.30 7.11
CA GLY A 83 -10.30 -16.18 5.77
C GLY A 83 -9.44 -15.33 4.83
N LEU A 84 -8.71 -14.34 5.34
CA LEU A 84 -7.66 -13.64 4.58
C LEU A 84 -6.55 -14.62 4.17
N ARG A 85 -6.00 -15.39 5.12
CA ARG A 85 -4.94 -16.37 4.88
C ARG A 85 -5.35 -17.42 3.85
N ALA A 86 -6.61 -17.88 3.86
CA ALA A 86 -7.13 -18.85 2.90
C ALA A 86 -7.21 -18.34 1.45
N ARG A 87 -7.19 -17.01 1.24
CA ARG A 87 -7.24 -16.38 -0.09
C ARG A 87 -5.85 -16.09 -0.67
N LEU A 88 -4.79 -16.17 0.14
CA LEU A 88 -3.42 -15.88 -0.26
C LEU A 88 -2.68 -17.18 -0.54
N GLN A 89 -2.05 -17.29 -1.70
CA GLN A 89 -1.36 -18.48 -2.18
C GLN A 89 0.15 -18.30 -2.22
N SER A 90 0.66 -17.06 -2.24
CA SER A 90 2.09 -16.85 -2.30
C SER A 90 2.81 -17.40 -1.06
N PRO A 91 3.86 -18.22 -1.24
CA PRO A 91 4.65 -18.76 -0.13
C PRO A 91 5.46 -17.69 0.61
N SER A 92 5.71 -16.54 -0.04
CA SER A 92 6.43 -15.42 0.53
C SER A 92 5.52 -14.51 1.37
N THR A 93 4.21 -14.70 1.28
CA THR A 93 3.22 -13.92 2.04
C THR A 93 2.92 -14.60 3.37
N SER A 94 2.99 -13.85 4.47
CA SER A 94 2.59 -14.34 5.78
C SER A 94 1.47 -13.49 6.38
N VAL A 95 0.55 -14.14 7.08
CA VAL A 95 -0.53 -13.48 7.83
C VAL A 95 -0.35 -13.83 9.30
N GLN A 96 -0.06 -12.82 10.12
CA GLN A 96 0.10 -12.92 11.56
C GLN A 96 -1.11 -12.29 12.25
N GLU A 97 -1.76 -13.03 13.13
CA GLU A 97 -2.83 -12.49 13.98
C GLU A 97 -2.24 -11.60 15.09
N LEU A 98 -2.94 -10.49 15.35
CA LEU A 98 -2.64 -9.51 16.38
C LEU A 98 -3.84 -9.42 17.33
N ALA A 99 -3.61 -8.95 18.56
CA ALA A 99 -4.68 -8.78 19.54
C ALA A 99 -5.79 -7.85 19.03
N GLY A 100 -7.05 -8.12 19.39
CA GLY A 100 -8.19 -7.24 19.07
C GLY A 100 -8.69 -7.35 17.63
N GLU A 101 -8.76 -8.56 17.08
CA GLU A 101 -9.24 -8.85 15.71
C GLU A 101 -8.48 -8.08 14.62
N ARG A 102 -7.15 -8.05 14.76
CA ARG A 102 -6.24 -7.39 13.82
C ARG A 102 -5.29 -8.41 13.22
N ALA A 103 -4.72 -8.10 12.08
CA ALA A 103 -3.72 -8.93 11.41
C ALA A 103 -2.64 -8.07 10.78
N LEU A 104 -1.44 -8.63 10.69
CA LEU A 104 -0.34 -8.13 9.88
C LEU A 104 -0.15 -9.07 8.69
N VAL A 105 -0.23 -8.54 7.48
CA VAL A 105 0.24 -9.21 6.26
C VAL A 105 1.65 -8.73 5.94
N THR A 106 2.58 -9.66 5.74
CA THR A 106 3.97 -9.35 5.33
C THR A 106 4.22 -9.98 3.96
N LEU A 107 4.62 -9.16 2.99
CA LEU A 107 4.91 -9.56 1.61
C LEU A 107 6.42 -9.75 1.40
N GLY A 108 6.92 -10.93 1.75
CA GLY A 108 8.35 -11.25 1.66
C GLY A 108 9.21 -10.68 2.80
N PRO A 109 10.51 -11.02 2.83
CA PRO A 109 11.40 -10.73 3.96
C PRO A 109 11.87 -9.28 4.06
N ARG A 110 11.74 -8.50 2.98
CA ARG A 110 12.19 -7.10 2.87
C ARG A 110 11.24 -6.33 1.94
N PRO A 111 11.17 -5.00 2.05
CA PRO A 111 10.35 -4.23 1.12
C PRO A 111 11.01 -4.22 -0.26
N GLU A 112 10.20 -4.30 -1.30
CA GLU A 112 10.66 -4.34 -2.69
C GLU A 112 10.02 -3.22 -3.49
N ALA A 113 10.82 -2.55 -4.31
CA ALA A 113 10.32 -1.50 -5.21
C ALA A 113 9.63 -2.08 -6.46
N GLY A 114 9.96 -3.32 -6.81
CA GLY A 114 9.70 -3.86 -8.14
C GLY A 114 10.51 -3.13 -9.21
N ASP A 115 10.43 -3.60 -10.44
CA ASP A 115 10.93 -2.94 -11.65
C ASP A 115 10.29 -3.63 -12.85
N LEU A 116 9.22 -3.04 -13.36
CA LEU A 116 8.42 -3.61 -14.45
C LEU A 116 9.20 -3.76 -15.75
N LEU A 117 10.24 -2.94 -15.99
CA LEU A 117 11.10 -3.08 -17.18
C LEU A 117 12.01 -4.30 -17.11
N SER A 118 12.32 -4.76 -15.90
CA SER A 118 13.12 -5.96 -15.65
C SER A 118 12.29 -7.22 -15.39
N GLY A 119 10.96 -7.11 -15.44
CA GLY A 119 10.04 -8.22 -15.12
C GLY A 119 9.84 -8.47 -13.63
N GLN A 120 10.30 -7.57 -12.75
CA GLN A 120 10.07 -7.63 -11.30
C GLN A 120 8.71 -7.04 -10.98
N THR A 121 7.68 -7.85 -11.09
CA THR A 121 6.29 -7.37 -11.10
C THR A 121 5.58 -7.41 -9.75
N LEU A 122 6.24 -7.89 -8.69
CA LEU A 122 5.70 -7.99 -7.32
C LEU A 122 4.40 -8.81 -7.24
N PRO A 123 4.42 -10.10 -7.59
CA PRO A 123 3.22 -10.94 -7.64
C PRO A 123 2.49 -11.03 -6.28
N GLU A 124 3.21 -11.00 -5.16
CA GLU A 124 2.63 -11.00 -3.81
C GLU A 124 1.81 -9.74 -3.52
N TYR A 125 2.27 -8.60 -4.04
CA TYR A 125 1.59 -7.31 -3.87
C TYR A 125 0.31 -7.29 -4.71
N ARG A 126 0.35 -7.85 -5.92
CA ARG A 126 -0.84 -8.01 -6.76
C ARG A 126 -1.87 -8.96 -6.17
N GLU A 127 -1.43 -10.10 -5.67
CA GLU A 127 -2.33 -11.06 -5.03
C GLU A 127 -3.06 -10.42 -3.85
N LEU A 128 -2.35 -9.74 -2.96
CA LEU A 128 -2.99 -9.05 -1.84
C LEU A 128 -3.90 -7.92 -2.33
N ALA A 129 -3.51 -7.17 -3.37
CA ALA A 129 -4.33 -6.09 -3.91
C ALA A 129 -5.67 -6.60 -4.42
N GLN A 130 -5.68 -7.71 -5.16
CA GLN A 130 -6.91 -8.36 -5.64
C GLN A 130 -7.82 -8.79 -4.48
N VAL A 131 -7.25 -9.31 -3.38
CA VAL A 131 -8.03 -9.67 -2.19
C VAL A 131 -8.60 -8.45 -1.49
N LEU A 132 -7.85 -7.34 -1.47
CA LEU A 132 -8.24 -6.11 -0.77
C LEU A 132 -9.05 -5.14 -1.61
N GLU A 133 -9.19 -5.34 -2.93
CA GLU A 133 -9.88 -4.42 -3.86
C GLU A 133 -11.22 -3.87 -3.32
N PRO A 134 -12.13 -4.68 -2.74
CA PRO A 134 -13.41 -4.18 -2.24
C PRO A 134 -13.31 -3.24 -1.02
N SER A 135 -12.15 -3.23 -0.36
CA SER A 135 -11.87 -2.45 0.86
C SER A 135 -10.85 -1.33 0.61
N MET A 136 -10.42 -1.12 -0.64
CA MET A 136 -9.51 -0.03 -0.99
C MET A 136 -10.22 1.33 -1.00
N GLU A 137 -9.48 2.37 -0.66
CA GLU A 137 -9.93 3.75 -0.80
C GLU A 137 -10.24 4.06 -2.27
N PRO A 138 -11.34 4.77 -2.55
CA PRO A 138 -11.60 5.25 -3.90
C PRO A 138 -10.49 6.20 -4.33
N PHE A 139 -10.18 6.20 -5.64
CA PHE A 139 -9.23 7.15 -6.18
C PHE A 139 -9.68 8.59 -5.89
N ASP A 140 -8.83 9.35 -5.21
CA ASP A 140 -9.01 10.77 -4.97
C ASP A 140 -7.81 11.52 -5.58
N PRO A 141 -8.03 12.30 -6.66
CA PRO A 141 -6.99 13.06 -7.35
C PRO A 141 -6.23 14.05 -6.47
N SER A 142 -6.79 14.45 -5.31
CA SER A 142 -6.17 15.43 -4.42
C SER A 142 -4.95 14.90 -3.65
N PHE A 143 -4.84 13.58 -3.47
CA PHE A 143 -3.73 12.94 -2.75
C PHE A 143 -2.37 13.11 -3.42
N LEU A 144 -2.36 13.38 -4.73
CA LEU A 144 -1.15 13.56 -5.51
C LEU A 144 -0.97 15.01 -5.95
N SER A 145 -1.47 15.97 -5.15
CA SER A 145 -1.28 17.42 -5.35
C SER A 145 0.19 17.87 -5.45
N CYS A 146 1.14 16.99 -5.11
CA CYS A 146 2.57 17.10 -5.38
C CYS A 146 2.96 16.87 -6.86
N ILE A 147 2.05 16.39 -7.70
CA ILE A 147 2.18 16.22 -9.15
C ILE A 147 1.18 17.19 -9.78
N GLU A 148 1.65 18.26 -10.45
CA GLU A 148 0.79 19.35 -10.96
C GLU A 148 -0.50 18.88 -11.66
N PRO A 149 -1.64 19.59 -11.48
CA PRO A 149 -2.96 19.11 -11.86
C PRO A 149 -3.34 19.41 -13.32
N ALA A 150 -3.93 18.40 -13.98
CA ALA A 150 -5.03 18.40 -14.97
C ALA A 150 -4.83 17.34 -16.06
N ASP A 151 -3.63 17.25 -16.67
CA ASP A 151 -3.42 16.43 -17.87
C ASP A 151 -2.97 14.98 -17.61
N ASN A 152 -2.97 14.54 -16.34
CA ASN A 152 -2.34 13.27 -15.95
C ASN A 152 -3.19 12.36 -15.05
N GLU A 153 -4.50 12.62 -14.93
CA GLU A 153 -5.40 11.83 -14.08
C GLU A 153 -5.31 10.33 -14.38
N ASP A 154 -5.25 9.95 -15.66
CA ASP A 154 -5.09 8.56 -16.09
C ASP A 154 -3.81 7.89 -15.55
N VAL A 155 -2.69 8.63 -15.47
CA VAL A 155 -1.44 8.11 -14.93
C VAL A 155 -1.58 7.92 -13.41
N LEU A 156 -2.21 8.88 -12.74
CA LEU A 156 -2.43 8.84 -11.29
C LEU A 156 -3.39 7.71 -10.91
N LEU A 157 -4.47 7.52 -11.67
CA LEU A 157 -5.42 6.42 -11.51
C LEU A 157 -4.73 5.06 -11.71
N ARG A 158 -3.93 4.92 -12.77
CA ARG A 158 -3.12 3.70 -12.99
C ARG A 158 -2.15 3.44 -11.85
N TRP A 159 -1.52 4.48 -11.30
CA TRP A 159 -0.65 4.30 -10.14
C TRP A 159 -1.43 3.96 -8.86
N TRP A 160 -2.60 4.55 -8.65
CA TRP A 160 -3.48 4.20 -7.54
C TRP A 160 -3.88 2.73 -7.59
N ARG A 161 -4.17 2.23 -8.80
CA ARG A 161 -4.53 0.85 -9.10
C ARG A 161 -3.34 -0.03 -9.54
N ARG A 162 -2.09 0.37 -9.25
CA ARG A 162 -0.85 -0.24 -9.77
C ARG A 162 -0.67 -1.75 -9.57
N PHE A 163 -1.44 -2.35 -8.67
CA PHE A 163 -1.41 -3.78 -8.38
C PHE A 163 -2.69 -4.53 -8.78
N LEU A 164 -3.71 -3.81 -9.26
CA LEU A 164 -4.98 -4.36 -9.73
C LEU A 164 -5.01 -4.53 -11.25
N ASP A 165 -4.31 -3.65 -11.96
CA ASP A 165 -4.29 -3.57 -13.43
C ASP A 165 -2.96 -4.08 -14.05
#